data_AF-A0A923XKG5-F1
#
_entry.id   AF-A0A923XKG5-F1
#
_cell.length_a   1.000
_cell.length_b   1.000
_cell.length_c   1.000
_cell.angle_alpha   90.00
_cell.angle_beta   90.00
_cell.angle_gamma   90.00
#
_symmetry.space_group_name_H-M   'P 1'
#
loop_
_entity.id
_entity.type
_entity.pdbx_description
1 polymer ?
#
loop_
_entity_poly.entity_id
_entity_poly.type
_entity_poly.pdbx_seq_one_letter_code
_entity_poly.pdbx_strand_id
1 'polypeptide(L)'
;SLQDHKVGNAVLLGGDLHENWVGQVLADYQRPDSAAVGVEFCGTSITSRSGSNASATQQRLAANPHFVFADAERRGYGVAEFTPAQLTTTLRVVDDVTRRDTRIETLARFSVQAGRPQVERA
;
A
#
# COMPACT_ATOMS: atom_id res chain seq x y z
N SER A 1 -5.60 -21.03 -8.31
CA SER A 1 -5.49 -19.80 -7.49
C SER A 1 -4.03 -19.39 -7.31
N LEU A 2 -3.70 -18.25 -6.65
CA LEU A 2 -2.29 -17.87 -6.39
C LEU A 2 -1.50 -18.98 -5.67
N GLN A 3 -2.14 -19.65 -4.71
CA GLN A 3 -1.53 -20.71 -3.91
C GLN A 3 -1.34 -22.01 -4.73
N ASP A 4 -2.36 -22.45 -5.46
CA ASP A 4 -2.29 -23.67 -6.28
C ASP A 4 -1.20 -23.59 -7.36
N HIS A 5 -1.00 -22.40 -7.92
CA HIS A 5 0.01 -22.14 -8.94
C HIS A 5 1.36 -21.70 -8.38
N LYS A 6 1.50 -21.62 -7.05
CA LYS A 6 2.75 -21.21 -6.36
C LYS A 6 3.35 -19.92 -6.94
N VAL A 7 2.52 -18.90 -7.14
CA VAL A 7 2.96 -17.61 -7.69
C VAL A 7 3.93 -16.95 -6.71
N GLY A 8 5.19 -16.76 -7.11
CA GLY A 8 6.25 -16.36 -6.18
C GLY A 8 6.36 -14.85 -5.87
N ASN A 9 5.89 -13.99 -6.77
CA ASN A 9 6.05 -12.53 -6.69
C ASN A 9 4.72 -11.81 -6.92
N ALA A 10 3.64 -12.25 -6.27
CA ALA A 10 2.34 -11.61 -6.43
C ALA A 10 2.36 -10.18 -5.87
N VAL A 11 2.03 -9.21 -6.72
CA VAL A 11 1.88 -7.80 -6.35
C VAL A 11 0.47 -7.36 -6.72
N LEU A 12 -0.27 -6.86 -5.74
CA LEU A 12 -1.61 -6.34 -5.92
C LEU A 12 -1.57 -4.81 -5.87
N LEU A 13 -2.13 -4.16 -6.89
CA LEU A 13 -2.28 -2.71 -6.95
C LEU A 13 -3.76 -2.38 -6.83
N GLY A 14 -4.12 -1.72 -5.73
CA GLY A 14 -5.50 -1.41 -5.36
C GLY A 14 -5.82 0.09 -5.43
N GLY A 15 -7.10 0.42 -5.26
CA GLY A 15 -7.63 1.77 -5.17
C GLY A 15 -9.01 1.76 -4.51
N ASP A 16 -9.95 2.58 -5.00
CA ASP A 16 -11.36 2.68 -4.55
C ASP A 16 -11.59 3.23 -3.13
N LEU A 17 -10.83 2.77 -2.12
CA LEU A 17 -10.96 3.21 -0.73
C LEU A 17 -10.67 4.71 -0.52
N HIS A 18 -9.99 5.34 -1.49
CA HIS A 18 -9.43 6.68 -1.35
C HIS A 18 -8.50 6.76 -0.13
N GLU A 19 -7.71 5.73 0.12
CA GLU A 19 -6.75 5.67 1.24
C GLU A 19 -5.50 4.96 0.72
N ASN A 20 -4.32 5.37 1.19
CA ASN A 20 -3.12 4.57 0.98
C ASN A 20 -3.10 3.43 1.99
N TRP A 21 -2.92 2.19 1.53
CA TRP A 21 -2.66 1.02 2.37
C TRP A 21 -1.52 0.21 1.76
N VAL A 22 -0.54 -0.17 2.59
CA VAL A 22 0.62 -0.95 2.14
C VAL A 22 0.88 -2.08 3.12
N GLY A 23 0.95 -3.31 2.59
CA GLY A 23 1.05 -4.50 3.44
C GLY A 23 1.32 -5.79 2.69
N GLN A 24 1.25 -6.88 3.44
CA GLN A 24 1.33 -8.25 2.96
C GLN A 24 -0.08 -8.82 2.74
N VAL A 25 -0.23 -9.64 1.71
CA VAL A 25 -1.42 -10.45 1.48
C VAL A 25 -1.20 -11.80 2.16
N LEU A 26 -2.07 -12.19 3.08
CA LEU A 26 -1.94 -13.45 3.83
C LEU A 26 -2.55 -14.64 3.07
N ALA A 27 -1.97 -15.82 3.25
CA ALA A 27 -2.52 -17.08 2.69
C ALA A 27 -3.88 -17.45 3.31
N ASP A 28 -4.07 -17.07 4.59
CA ASP A 28 -5.24 -17.39 5.40
C ASP A 28 -5.48 -16.28 6.43
N TYR A 29 -6.53 -15.48 6.23
CA TYR A 29 -6.85 -14.36 7.12
C TYR A 29 -7.51 -14.79 8.44
N GLN A 30 -7.90 -16.06 8.60
CA GLN A 30 -8.36 -16.59 9.89
C GLN A 30 -7.18 -16.86 10.85
N ARG A 31 -5.95 -16.87 10.34
CA ARG A 31 -4.72 -17.03 11.11
C ARG A 31 -3.86 -15.76 11.03
N PRO A 32 -3.77 -14.95 12.09
CA PRO A 32 -3.00 -13.70 12.06
C PRO A 32 -1.50 -13.88 11.76
N ASP A 33 -0.96 -15.08 12.01
CA ASP A 33 0.44 -15.47 11.77
C ASP A 33 0.63 -16.23 10.44
N SER A 34 -0.39 -16.26 9.57
CA SER A 34 -0.33 -16.95 8.29
C SER A 34 0.78 -16.40 7.40
N ALA A 35 1.32 -17.27 6.55
CA ALA A 35 2.35 -16.87 5.60
C ALA A 35 1.83 -15.81 4.63
N ALA A 36 2.68 -14.82 4.30
CA ALA A 36 2.41 -13.90 3.22
C ALA A 36 2.58 -14.60 1.87
N VAL A 37 1.63 -14.38 0.94
CA VAL A 37 1.63 -14.93 -0.43
C VAL A 37 1.85 -13.84 -1.49
N GLY A 38 1.95 -12.59 -1.06
CA GLY A 38 2.15 -11.44 -1.92
C GLY A 38 2.18 -10.16 -1.11
N VAL A 39 2.20 -9.04 -1.82
CA VAL A 39 2.16 -7.69 -1.26
C VAL A 39 1.07 -6.87 -1.92
N GLU A 40 0.52 -5.91 -1.17
CA GLU A 40 -0.50 -5.00 -1.65
C GLU A 40 -0.04 -3.55 -1.49
N PHE A 41 -0.25 -2.78 -2.55
CA PHE A 41 -0.14 -1.33 -2.56
C PHE A 41 -1.48 -0.76 -3.05
N CYS A 42 -2.36 -0.45 -2.12
CA CYS A 42 -3.60 0.25 -2.41
C CYS A 42 -3.32 1.76 -2.38
N GLY A 43 -3.54 2.43 -3.51
CA GLY A 43 -3.32 3.85 -3.65
C GLY A 43 -4.51 4.68 -3.16
N THR A 44 -4.21 5.88 -2.65
CA THR A 44 -5.22 6.92 -2.48
C THR A 44 -5.83 7.33 -3.83
N SER A 45 -6.84 8.18 -3.76
CA SER A 45 -7.45 8.84 -4.90
C SER A 45 -6.62 10.03 -5.40
N ILE A 46 -6.84 10.42 -6.66
CA ILE A 46 -6.33 11.70 -7.19
C ILE A 46 -6.98 12.88 -6.47
N THR A 47 -8.31 12.87 -6.26
CA THR A 47 -9.04 13.99 -5.64
C THR A 47 -10.13 13.60 -4.64
N SER A 48 -10.80 12.46 -4.80
CA SER A 48 -11.92 12.04 -3.95
C SER A 48 -11.52 11.91 -2.48
N ARG A 49 -12.36 12.32 -1.53
CA ARG A 49 -12.05 12.19 -0.10
C ARG A 49 -12.33 10.77 0.39
N SER A 50 -11.52 10.29 1.34
CA SER A 50 -11.84 9.11 2.14
C SER A 50 -13.06 9.39 3.03
N GLY A 51 -13.85 8.35 3.31
CA GLY A 51 -14.88 8.37 4.34
C GLY A 51 -14.33 8.25 5.77
N SER A 52 -13.02 8.01 5.92
CA SER A 52 -12.34 7.80 7.19
C SER A 52 -11.48 9.01 7.57
N ASN A 53 -11.13 9.10 8.86
CA ASN A 53 -10.17 10.07 9.38
C ASN A 53 -8.87 9.40 9.86
N ALA A 54 -7.85 10.19 10.19
CA ALA A 54 -6.56 9.67 10.64
C ALA A 54 -6.67 8.72 11.85
N SER A 55 -7.43 9.09 12.88
CA SER A 55 -7.57 8.28 14.10
C SER A 55 -8.17 6.90 13.83
N ALA A 56 -9.30 6.86 13.11
CA ALA A 56 -9.96 5.60 12.72
C ALA A 56 -9.07 4.74 11.81
N THR A 57 -8.25 5.37 10.95
CA THR A 57 -7.30 4.68 10.08
C THR A 57 -6.16 4.06 10.88
N GLN A 58 -5.60 4.77 11.86
CA GLN A 58 -4.56 4.24 12.73
C GLN A 58 -5.07 3.09 13.62
N GLN A 59 -6.31 3.17 14.11
CA GLN A 59 -6.94 2.05 14.83
C GLN A 59 -7.09 0.81 13.94
N ARG A 60 -7.55 0.99 12.70
CA ARG A 60 -7.63 -0.10 11.71
C ARG A 60 -6.25 -0.67 11.39
N LEU A 61 -5.23 0.17 11.23
CA LEU A 61 -3.85 -0.28 11.00
C LEU A 61 -3.35 -1.13 12.18
N ALA A 62 -3.56 -0.69 13.42
CA ALA A 62 -3.17 -1.43 14.62
C ALA A 62 -3.88 -2.79 14.75
N ALA A 63 -5.13 -2.89 14.27
CA ALA A 63 -5.89 -4.13 14.27
C ALA A 63 -5.48 -5.10 13.13
N ASN A 64 -4.73 -4.64 12.14
CA ASN A 64 -4.34 -5.42 10.96
C ASN A 64 -2.82 -5.44 10.79
N PRO A 65 -2.09 -6.29 11.56
CA PRO A 65 -0.62 -6.25 11.66
C PRO A 65 0.11 -6.65 10.37
N HIS A 66 -0.61 -7.18 9.37
CA HIS A 66 -0.08 -7.44 8.03
C HIS A 66 -0.05 -6.18 7.14
N PHE A 67 -0.60 -5.05 7.59
CA PHE A 67 -0.36 -3.75 6.97
C PHE A 67 0.76 -3.03 7.73
N VAL A 68 1.72 -2.47 6.99
CA VAL A 68 2.86 -1.72 7.55
C VAL A 68 2.66 -0.21 7.46
N PHE A 69 1.68 0.25 6.68
CA PHE A 69 1.39 1.66 6.49
C PHE A 69 -0.06 1.88 6.06
N ALA A 70 -0.66 2.96 6.58
CA ALA A 70 -1.95 3.47 6.12
C ALA A 70 -2.01 5.00 6.22
N ASP A 71 -2.65 5.65 5.24
CA ASP A 71 -2.91 7.10 5.22
C ASP A 71 -4.23 7.42 4.51
N ALA A 72 -5.20 7.96 5.24
CA ALA A 72 -6.52 8.29 4.71
C ALA A 72 -6.70 9.76 4.34
N GLU A 73 -5.74 10.63 4.66
CA GLU A 73 -5.91 12.09 4.56
C GLU A 73 -5.42 12.60 3.21
N ARG A 74 -4.24 12.16 2.78
CA ARG A 74 -3.54 12.77 1.65
C ARG A 74 -3.93 12.13 0.32
N ARG A 75 -3.97 12.97 -0.71
CA ARG A 75 -4.35 12.63 -2.09
C ARG A 75 -3.13 12.63 -2.97
N GLY A 76 -3.16 11.85 -4.05
CA GLY A 76 -2.03 11.72 -4.95
C GLY A 76 -2.02 10.37 -5.65
N TYR A 77 -0.83 9.80 -5.83
CA TYR A 77 -0.61 8.60 -6.65
C TYR A 77 0.62 7.81 -6.18
N GLY A 78 0.65 6.51 -6.53
CA GLY A 78 1.81 5.66 -6.34
C GLY A 78 2.66 5.59 -7.62
N VAL A 79 3.98 5.55 -7.47
CA VAL A 79 4.92 5.21 -8.54
C VAL A 79 5.57 3.88 -8.19
N ALA A 80 5.30 2.85 -8.99
CA ALA A 80 5.86 1.51 -8.82
C ALA A 80 6.95 1.26 -9.86
N GLU A 81 8.17 1.02 -9.39
CA GLU A 81 9.35 0.76 -10.20
C GLU A 81 9.72 -0.73 -10.05
N PHE A 82 9.65 -1.48 -11.15
CA PHE A 82 9.94 -2.92 -11.15
C PHE A 82 11.29 -3.19 -11.78
N THR A 83 12.08 -4.02 -11.10
CA THR A 83 13.30 -4.63 -11.62
C THR A 83 13.24 -6.14 -11.38
N PRO A 84 14.09 -6.95 -12.02
CA PRO A 84 14.15 -8.39 -11.71
C PRO A 84 14.48 -8.70 -10.23
N ALA A 85 15.20 -7.80 -9.54
CA ALA A 85 15.65 -8.01 -8.17
C ALA A 85 14.67 -7.47 -7.12
N GLN A 86 13.93 -6.40 -7.44
CA GLN A 86 13.06 -5.75 -6.48
C GLN A 86 11.94 -4.92 -7.13
N LEU A 87 10.87 -4.74 -6.38
CA LEU A 87 9.88 -3.66 -6.55
C LEU A 87 10.21 -2.52 -5.59
N THR A 88 10.11 -1.28 -6.06
CA THR A 88 10.08 -0.09 -5.20
C THR A 88 8.83 0.72 -5.47
N THR A 89 8.10 1.09 -4.42
CA THR A 89 6.89 1.90 -4.50
C THR A 89 7.09 3.22 -3.78
N THR A 90 6.90 4.33 -4.48
CA THR A 90 6.94 5.68 -3.89
C THR A 90 5.53 6.27 -3.90
N LEU A 91 5.02 6.61 -2.71
CA LEU A 91 3.74 7.30 -2.57
C LEU A 91 3.98 8.81 -2.69
N ARG A 92 3.33 9.44 -3.68
CA ARG A 92 3.43 10.87 -3.98
C ARG A 92 2.11 11.53 -3.63
N VAL A 93 2.16 12.62 -2.88
CA VAL A 93 0.96 13.31 -2.39
C VAL A 93 1.02 14.81 -2.64
N VAL A 94 -0.15 15.42 -2.76
CA VAL A 94 -0.33 16.87 -2.93
C VAL A 94 -0.83 17.51 -1.65
N ASP A 95 -0.47 18.78 -1.42
CA ASP A 95 -0.94 19.54 -0.26
C ASP A 95 -2.44 19.88 -0.35
N ASP A 96 -2.91 20.21 -1.56
CA ASP A 96 -4.29 20.66 -1.81
C ASP A 96 -4.72 20.38 -3.25
N VAL A 97 -5.69 19.47 -3.42
CA VAL A 97 -6.23 19.04 -4.71
C VAL A 97 -7.07 20.09 -5.44
N THR A 98 -7.45 21.17 -4.76
CA THR A 98 -8.25 22.26 -5.35
C THR A 98 -7.39 23.36 -5.97
N ARG A 99 -6.08 23.38 -5.69
CA ARG A 99 -5.14 24.35 -6.24
C ARG A 99 -4.32 23.73 -7.35
N ARG A 100 -4.33 24.37 -8.52
CA ARG A 100 -3.59 23.93 -9.71
C ARG A 100 -2.08 23.81 -9.46
N ASP A 101 -1.49 24.79 -8.79
CA ASP A 101 -0.04 24.89 -8.58
C ASP A 101 0.38 24.39 -7.18
N THR A 102 -0.32 23.37 -6.68
CA THR A 102 -0.03 22.79 -5.37
C THR A 102 1.28 21.99 -5.37
N ARG A 103 1.95 21.93 -4.22
CA ARG A 103 3.19 21.17 -4.08
C ARG A 103 2.91 19.67 -4.11
N ILE A 104 3.87 18.89 -4.63
CA ILE A 104 3.91 17.43 -4.52
C ILE A 104 5.10 17.03 -3.64
N GLU A 105 4.90 16.10 -2.71
CA GLU A 105 5.96 15.52 -1.89
C GLU A 105 5.94 13.99 -1.89
N THR A 106 7.02 13.38 -1.41
CA THR A 106 7.05 11.94 -1.12
C THR A 106 6.49 11.73 0.26
N LEU A 107 5.38 10.99 0.33
CA LEU A 107 4.78 10.54 1.57
C LEU A 107 5.60 9.43 2.22
N ALA A 108 5.89 8.38 1.45
CA ALA A 108 6.63 7.22 1.89
C ALA A 108 7.23 6.48 0.69
N ARG A 109 8.30 5.73 0.93
CA ARG A 109 8.90 4.81 -0.04
C ARG A 109 8.98 3.42 0.59
N PHE A 110 8.76 2.40 -0.21
CA PHE A 110 8.77 1.00 0.20
C PHE A 110 9.50 0.14 -0.82
N SER A 111 10.14 -0.92 -0.37
CA SER A 111 10.78 -1.92 -1.21
C SER A 111 10.32 -3.33 -0.89
N VAL A 112 10.33 -4.19 -1.92
CA VAL A 112 10.04 -5.62 -1.81
C VAL A 112 11.06 -6.35 -2.66
N GLN A 113 11.85 -7.22 -2.03
CA GLN A 113 12.84 -8.04 -2.73
C GLN A 113 12.14 -9.19 -3.46
N ALA A 114 12.64 -9.56 -4.64
CA ALA A 114 12.11 -10.69 -5.39
C ALA A 114 12.19 -12.00 -4.56
N GLY A 115 11.10 -12.77 -4.60
CA GLY A 115 10.93 -14.01 -3.85
C GLY A 115 10.61 -13.82 -2.37
N ARG A 116 10.47 -12.58 -1.88
CA ARG A 116 10.15 -12.27 -0.49
C ARG A 116 8.90 -11.40 -0.42
N PRO A 117 7.72 -11.96 -0.07
CA PRO A 117 6.49 -11.19 0.07
C PRO A 117 6.48 -10.38 1.39
N GLN A 118 7.47 -9.51 1.55
CA GLN A 118 7.67 -8.65 2.71
C GLN A 118 7.95 -7.23 2.25
N VAL A 119 7.10 -6.31 2.71
CA VAL A 119 7.31 -4.87 2.50
C VAL A 119 8.28 -4.35 3.55
N GLU A 120 9.30 -3.63 3.08
CA GLU A 120 10.24 -2.87 3.89
C GLU A 120 10.10 -1.38 3.60
N ARG A 121 10.24 -0.54 4.61
CA ARG A 121 10.26 0.91 4.41
C ARG A 121 11.66 1.32 3.96
N ALA A 122 11.73 2.10 2.89
CA ALA A 122 12.97 2.55 2.26
C ALA A 122 13.30 4.02 2.57
#